data_AF-A0AA37MW21-F1
#
_entry.id   AF-A0AA37MW21-F1
#
_cell.length_a   1.000
_cell.length_b   1.000
_cell.length_c   1.000
_cell.angle_alpha   90.00
_cell.angle_beta   90.00
_cell.angle_gamma   90.00
#
_symmetry.space_group_name_H-M   'P 1'
#
loop_
_entity.id
_entity.type
_entity.pdbx_description
1 polymer ?
#
loop_
_entity_poly.entity_id
_entity_poly.type
_entity_poly.pdbx_seq_one_letter_code
_entity_poly.pdbx_strand_id
1 'polypeptide(L)'
;MRYTWLDEYLLQKRGVTKDLQPVWNWVRYMIGGRMFAAVCLDEKNKPYYINLKLEPMEGEFYRAQYPDVIPGYYSDKLHWNSIRPDGAVPDELLRQMLDQSYALVLAGLPKKQQRAALGLTVCGSECGSCELYGQSCPGCNEAAGRVFHAPAGKPCPIYGCCVNKKHLATCKGCPQLPCAIWQAVRDPSLTEEEFRQDTARRVERLKGV
;
A
#
# COMPACT_ATOMS: atom_id res chain seq x y z
N MET A 1 20.12 -13.35 11.38
CA MET A 1 19.23 -12.18 11.25
C MET A 1 18.44 -12.04 12.53
N ARG A 2 18.63 -10.92 13.22
CA ARG A 2 17.95 -10.53 14.46
C ARG A 2 16.45 -10.27 14.27
N TYR A 3 16.05 -9.68 13.15
CA TYR A 3 14.67 -9.23 12.88
C TYR A 3 13.76 -10.38 12.41
N THR A 4 13.48 -11.35 13.27
CA THR A 4 12.67 -12.54 12.94
C THR A 4 11.22 -12.22 12.57
N TRP A 5 10.71 -11.05 12.97
CA TRP A 5 9.36 -10.55 12.67
C TRP A 5 9.19 -9.96 11.28
N LEU A 6 10.28 -9.71 10.55
CA LEU A 6 10.27 -8.88 9.32
C LEU A 6 9.34 -9.45 8.23
N ASP A 7 9.39 -10.76 8.01
CA ASP A 7 8.62 -11.40 6.94
C ASP A 7 7.11 -11.30 7.19
N GLU A 8 6.68 -11.70 8.39
CA GLU A 8 5.29 -11.64 8.80
C GLU A 8 4.76 -10.19 8.78
N TYR A 9 5.54 -9.26 9.32
CA TYR A 9 5.17 -7.84 9.36
C TYR A 9 4.95 -7.25 7.96
N LEU A 10 5.81 -7.57 7.00
CA LEU A 10 5.68 -7.06 5.63
C LEU A 10 4.54 -7.74 4.88
N LEU A 11 4.32 -9.04 5.08
CA LEU A 11 3.22 -9.77 4.42
C LEU A 11 1.84 -9.40 4.96
N GLN A 12 1.75 -8.88 6.19
CA GLN A 12 0.51 -8.31 6.72
C GLN A 12 0.11 -7.00 6.02
N LYS A 13 1.04 -6.32 5.33
CA LYS A 13 0.72 -5.09 4.60
C LYS A 13 -0.09 -5.39 3.35
N ARG A 14 -1.14 -4.58 3.15
CA ARG A 14 -2.09 -4.78 2.06
C ARG A 14 -1.40 -4.74 0.70
N GLY A 15 -1.69 -5.74 -0.12
CA GLY A 15 -1.17 -5.83 -1.49
C GLY A 15 0.29 -6.20 -1.61
N VAL A 16 0.98 -6.50 -0.50
CA VAL A 16 2.37 -6.95 -0.57
C VAL A 16 2.45 -8.34 -1.16
N THR A 17 3.37 -8.51 -2.12
CA THR A 17 3.76 -9.79 -2.66
C THR A 17 5.23 -10.05 -2.36
N LYS A 18 5.60 -11.33 -2.30
CA LYS A 18 6.97 -11.78 -2.00
C LYS A 18 7.43 -12.77 -3.06
N ASP A 19 8.67 -12.62 -3.52
CA ASP A 19 9.35 -13.60 -4.37
C ASP A 19 10.85 -13.70 -4.06
N LEU A 20 11.50 -14.70 -4.65
CA LEU A 20 12.95 -14.81 -4.69
C LEU A 20 13.41 -14.41 -6.10
N GLN A 21 14.34 -13.46 -6.20
CA GLN A 21 15.06 -13.19 -7.43
C GLN A 21 16.33 -14.05 -7.47
N PRO A 22 16.34 -15.20 -8.17
CA PRO A 22 17.43 -16.17 -8.11
C PRO A 22 18.77 -15.62 -8.59
N VAL A 23 18.76 -14.68 -9.56
CA VAL A 23 20.00 -14.09 -10.11
C VAL A 23 20.77 -13.28 -9.08
N TRP A 24 20.07 -12.62 -8.15
CA TRP A 24 20.69 -11.80 -7.11
C TRP A 24 20.74 -12.50 -5.75
N ASN A 25 20.02 -13.61 -5.63
CA ASN A 25 19.69 -14.29 -4.38
C ASN A 25 19.01 -13.37 -3.35
N TRP A 26 18.02 -12.60 -3.77
CA TRP A 26 17.31 -11.64 -2.91
C TRP A 26 15.85 -12.04 -2.74
N VAL A 27 15.39 -12.10 -1.49
CA VAL A 27 13.97 -12.21 -1.16
C VAL A 27 13.37 -10.81 -1.22
N ARG A 28 12.48 -10.54 -2.17
CA ARG A 28 11.94 -9.21 -2.43
C ARG A 28 10.52 -9.08 -1.93
N TYR A 29 10.20 -7.93 -1.36
CA TYR A 29 8.86 -7.52 -1.00
C TYR A 29 8.43 -6.38 -1.93
N MET A 30 7.28 -6.56 -2.55
CA MET A 30 6.81 -5.70 -3.63
C MET A 30 5.39 -5.24 -3.38
N ILE A 31 5.04 -4.06 -3.91
CA ILE A 31 3.69 -3.56 -3.98
C ILE A 31 3.42 -3.08 -5.40
N GLY A 32 2.34 -3.58 -6.03
CA GLY A 32 2.03 -3.28 -7.42
C GLY A 32 3.17 -3.64 -8.39
N GLY A 33 3.92 -4.70 -8.11
CA GLY A 33 5.05 -5.15 -8.93
C GLY A 33 6.33 -4.32 -8.80
N ARG A 34 6.39 -3.36 -7.86
CA ARG A 34 7.61 -2.59 -7.56
C ARG A 34 8.17 -3.02 -6.21
N MET A 35 9.46 -3.34 -6.16
CA MET A 35 10.17 -3.65 -4.92
C MET A 35 10.25 -2.42 -4.02
N PHE A 36 9.95 -2.62 -2.74
CA PHE A 36 10.17 -1.60 -1.70
C PHE A 36 11.17 -2.06 -0.65
N ALA A 37 11.21 -3.35 -0.34
CA ALA A 37 12.21 -3.94 0.54
C ALA A 37 12.76 -5.26 -0.02
N ALA A 38 13.95 -5.65 0.43
CA ALA A 38 14.51 -6.96 0.14
C ALA A 38 15.41 -7.45 1.27
N VAL A 39 15.45 -8.77 1.48
CA VAL A 39 16.49 -9.44 2.26
C VAL A 39 17.51 -10.01 1.27
N CYS A 40 18.74 -9.49 1.33
CA CYS A 40 19.84 -9.88 0.46
C CYS A 40 20.57 -11.08 1.08
N LEU A 41 20.68 -12.18 0.34
CA LEU A 41 21.29 -13.43 0.82
C LEU A 41 22.63 -13.70 0.12
N ASP A 42 23.60 -14.20 0.88
CA ASP A 42 24.88 -14.65 0.32
C ASP A 42 24.74 -16.04 -0.35
N GLU A 43 25.84 -16.59 -0.85
CA GLU A 43 25.87 -17.92 -1.52
C GLU A 43 25.42 -19.08 -0.61
N LYS A 44 25.45 -18.88 0.72
CA LYS A 44 25.00 -19.86 1.72
C LYS A 44 23.60 -19.57 2.23
N ASN A 45 22.85 -18.71 1.53
CA ASN A 45 21.52 -18.23 1.91
C ASN A 45 21.47 -17.51 3.27
N LYS A 46 22.60 -16.94 3.74
CA LYS A 46 22.63 -16.14 4.96
C LYS A 46 22.31 -14.68 4.63
N PRO A 47 21.37 -14.04 5.34
CA PRO A 47 21.10 -12.62 5.19
C PRO A 47 22.35 -11.78 5.52
N TYR A 48 22.74 -10.90 4.60
CA TYR A 48 23.83 -9.95 4.83
C TYR A 48 23.38 -8.49 4.80
N TYR A 49 22.25 -8.16 4.15
CA TYR A 49 21.57 -6.86 4.26
C TYR A 49 20.05 -6.99 4.20
N ILE A 50 19.37 -6.02 4.82
CA ILE A 50 17.98 -5.68 4.54
C ILE A 50 18.02 -4.37 3.76
N ASN A 51 17.60 -4.39 2.50
CA ASN A 51 17.64 -3.23 1.61
C ASN A 51 16.24 -2.62 1.51
N LEU A 52 16.11 -1.30 1.67
CA LEU A 52 14.83 -0.59 1.59
C LEU A 52 15.00 0.81 0.99
N LYS A 53 13.90 1.39 0.53
CA LYS A 53 13.89 2.73 -0.07
C LYS A 53 13.46 3.79 0.95
N LEU A 54 14.12 4.93 0.98
CA LEU A 54 13.74 6.12 1.75
C LEU A 54 13.79 7.36 0.87
N GLU A 55 13.18 8.44 1.35
CA GLU A 55 13.45 9.77 0.82
C GLU A 55 14.94 10.14 1.06
N PRO A 56 15.60 10.86 0.13
CA PRO A 56 17.04 11.10 0.22
C PRO A 56 17.51 11.72 1.54
N MET A 57 16.79 12.72 2.05
CA MET A 57 17.13 13.41 3.30
C MET A 57 16.97 12.50 4.52
N GLU A 58 15.95 11.63 4.53
CA GLU A 58 15.76 10.67 5.62
C GLU A 58 16.85 9.59 5.59
N GLY A 59 17.18 9.09 4.40
CA GLY A 59 18.28 8.14 4.22
C GLY A 59 19.61 8.71 4.72
N GLU A 60 19.93 9.95 4.38
CA GLU A 60 21.12 10.64 4.89
C GLU A 60 21.11 10.77 6.41
N PHE A 61 19.99 11.21 6.99
CA PHE A 61 19.82 11.32 8.43
C PHE A 61 20.09 9.97 9.14
N TYR A 62 19.46 8.89 8.70
CA TYR A 62 19.65 7.59 9.36
C TYR A 62 21.07 7.04 9.21
N ARG A 63 21.71 7.22 8.06
CA ARG A 63 23.12 6.81 7.86
C ARG A 63 24.09 7.58 8.75
N ALA A 64 23.77 8.84 9.08
CA ALA A 64 24.58 9.64 10.01
C ALA A 64 24.40 9.19 11.47
N GLN A 65 23.20 8.73 11.85
CA GLN A 65 22.89 8.35 13.23
C GLN A 65 23.19 6.89 13.56
N TYR A 66 23.09 5.98 12.57
CA TYR A 66 23.17 4.53 12.79
C TYR A 66 24.24 3.91 11.89
N PRO A 67 25.39 3.46 12.44
CA PRO A 67 26.46 2.83 11.65
C PRO A 67 26.04 1.57 10.88
N ASP A 68 24.97 0.92 11.32
CA ASP A 68 24.39 -0.27 10.67
C ASP A 68 23.51 0.06 9.46
N VAL A 69 23.21 1.34 9.23
CA VAL A 69 22.49 1.84 8.06
C VAL A 69 23.52 2.43 7.11
N ILE A 70 23.70 1.80 5.95
CA ILE A 70 24.69 2.21 4.95
C ILE A 70 24.00 2.53 3.61
N PRO A 71 24.68 3.21 2.67
CA PRO A 71 24.13 3.42 1.33
C PRO A 71 23.76 2.11 0.65
N GLY A 72 22.69 2.11 -0.14
CA GLY A 72 22.11 0.92 -0.75
C GLY A 72 23.12 0.07 -1.53
N TYR A 73 23.33 -1.15 -1.07
CA TYR A 73 24.23 -2.11 -1.71
C TYR A 73 23.62 -2.58 -3.04
N TYR A 74 24.43 -2.61 -4.11
CA TYR A 74 24.00 -2.88 -5.51
C TYR A 74 22.78 -2.08 -6.01
N SER A 75 22.48 -0.94 -5.39
CA SER A 75 21.28 -0.14 -5.66
C SER A 75 21.64 1.34 -5.83
N ASP A 76 20.65 2.15 -6.24
CA ASP A 76 20.78 3.61 -6.25
C ASP A 76 21.01 4.11 -4.82
N LYS A 77 22.20 4.64 -4.55
CA LYS A 77 22.66 5.00 -3.20
C LYS A 77 21.98 6.26 -2.64
N LEU A 78 21.27 7.01 -3.50
CA LEU A 78 20.54 8.19 -3.09
C LEU A 78 19.24 7.79 -2.36
N HIS A 79 18.51 6.81 -2.91
CA HIS A 79 17.20 6.41 -2.37
C HIS A 79 17.22 5.10 -1.59
N TRP A 80 18.14 4.19 -1.90
CA TRP A 80 18.22 2.88 -1.24
C TRP A 80 19.22 2.90 -0.10
N ASN A 81 18.88 2.17 0.96
CA ASN A 81 19.66 2.04 2.18
C ASN A 81 19.72 0.56 2.56
N SER A 82 20.88 0.10 2.99
CA SER A 82 21.08 -1.28 3.44
C SER A 82 21.33 -1.30 4.93
N ILE A 83 20.55 -2.11 5.64
CA ILE A 83 20.59 -2.28 7.09
C ILE A 83 21.23 -3.62 7.40
N ARG A 84 22.19 -3.63 8.34
CA ARG A 84 22.81 -4.88 8.80
C ARG A 84 21.78 -5.77 9.52
N PRO A 85 21.57 -7.04 9.09
CA PRO A 85 20.53 -7.91 9.63
C PRO A 85 20.75 -8.33 11.09
N ASP A 86 21.98 -8.21 11.59
CA ASP A 86 22.38 -8.50 12.97
C ASP A 86 22.87 -7.23 13.70
N GLY A 87 22.54 -6.05 13.16
CA GLY A 87 22.94 -4.75 13.72
C GLY A 87 22.11 -4.28 14.92
N ALA A 88 22.35 -3.04 15.33
CA ALA A 88 21.79 -2.40 16.52
C ALA A 88 20.57 -1.50 16.26
N VAL A 89 20.13 -1.33 15.00
CA VAL A 89 18.92 -0.54 14.68
C VAL A 89 17.72 -1.06 15.50
N PRO A 90 17.02 -0.20 16.27
CA PRO A 90 15.87 -0.62 17.04
C PRO A 90 14.74 -1.16 16.17
N ASP A 91 14.02 -2.17 16.68
CA ASP A 91 12.97 -2.87 15.93
C ASP A 91 11.87 -1.91 15.44
N GLU A 92 11.40 -1.01 16.31
CA GLU A 92 10.38 0.00 15.93
C GLU A 92 10.89 0.96 14.87
N LEU A 93 12.18 1.31 14.90
CA LEU A 93 12.75 2.18 13.89
C LEU A 93 12.83 1.48 12.53
N LEU A 94 13.23 0.20 12.50
CA LEU A 94 13.24 -0.55 11.25
C LEU A 94 11.83 -0.75 10.69
N ARG A 95 10.82 -0.97 11.56
CA ARG A 95 9.41 -0.99 11.13
C ARG A 95 8.99 0.33 10.50
N GLN A 96 9.32 1.46 11.14
CA GLN A 96 9.05 2.78 10.59
C GLN A 96 9.72 2.97 9.21
N MET A 97 10.99 2.60 9.06
CA MET A 97 11.70 2.70 7.77
C MET A 97 11.05 1.82 6.68
N LEU A 98 10.59 0.63 7.05
CA LEU A 98 9.87 -0.28 6.14
C LEU A 98 8.49 0.30 5.74
N ASP A 99 7.79 0.94 6.67
CA ASP A 99 6.52 1.63 6.42
C ASP A 99 6.69 2.81 5.48
N GLN A 100 7.71 3.62 5.73
CA GLN A 100 8.11 4.73 4.86
C GLN A 100 8.43 4.22 3.46
N SER A 101 9.20 3.14 3.36
CA SER A 101 9.54 2.52 2.08
C SER A 101 8.31 2.01 1.32
N TYR A 102 7.38 1.33 2.01
CA TYR A 102 6.13 0.85 1.42
C TYR A 102 5.28 2.02 0.90
N ALA A 103 5.07 3.03 1.74
CA ALA A 103 4.27 4.21 1.42
C ALA A 103 4.88 5.00 0.25
N LEU A 104 6.20 5.16 0.23
CA LEU A 104 6.93 5.85 -0.84
C LEU A 104 6.76 5.15 -2.19
N VAL A 105 6.96 3.82 -2.23
CA VAL A 105 6.82 3.07 -3.47
C VAL A 105 5.36 3.04 -3.95
N LEU A 106 4.40 2.85 -3.04
CA LEU A 106 2.98 2.93 -3.36
C LEU A 106 2.60 4.31 -3.91
N ALA A 107 3.05 5.40 -3.28
CA ALA A 107 2.77 6.76 -3.72
C ALA A 107 3.33 7.05 -5.13
N GLY A 108 4.46 6.46 -5.48
CA GLY A 108 5.09 6.57 -6.80
C GLY A 108 4.40 5.78 -7.93
N LEU A 109 3.47 4.87 -7.63
CA LEU A 109 2.70 4.17 -8.64
C LEU A 109 1.64 5.08 -9.30
N PRO A 110 1.28 4.87 -10.58
CA PRO A 110 0.09 5.50 -11.17
C PRO A 110 -1.16 5.25 -10.31
N LYS A 111 -2.06 6.23 -10.20
CA LYS A 111 -3.25 6.14 -9.32
C LYS A 111 -4.13 4.90 -9.58
N LYS A 112 -4.21 4.46 -10.84
CA LYS A 112 -4.90 3.20 -11.20
C LYS A 112 -4.19 1.98 -10.61
N GLN A 113 -2.86 1.92 -10.71
CA GLN A 113 -2.06 0.85 -10.13
C GLN A 113 -2.09 0.86 -8.60
N GLN A 114 -2.10 2.04 -7.96
CA GLN A 114 -2.28 2.14 -6.50
C GLN A 114 -3.56 1.42 -6.06
N ARG A 115 -4.70 1.75 -6.67
CA ARG A 115 -5.99 1.10 -6.36
C ARG A 115 -5.97 -0.40 -6.59
N ALA A 116 -5.43 -0.83 -7.73
CA ALA A 116 -5.35 -2.25 -8.07
C ALA A 116 -4.47 -3.02 -7.07
N ALA A 117 -3.29 -2.48 -6.75
CA ALA A 117 -2.35 -3.09 -5.81
C ALA A 117 -2.96 -3.27 -4.41
N LEU A 118 -3.77 -2.31 -3.96
CA LEU A 118 -4.41 -2.35 -2.65
C LEU A 118 -5.66 -3.25 -2.61
N GLY A 119 -6.17 -3.72 -3.74
CA GLY A 119 -7.43 -4.48 -3.79
C GLY A 119 -8.65 -3.71 -3.29
N LEU A 120 -8.58 -2.38 -3.23
CA LEU A 120 -9.59 -1.51 -2.67
C LEU A 120 -10.26 -0.64 -3.73
N THR A 121 -11.57 -0.46 -3.60
CA THR A 121 -12.27 0.57 -4.35
C THR A 121 -11.90 1.96 -3.84
N VAL A 122 -12.21 2.97 -4.64
CA VAL A 122 -12.03 4.40 -4.27
C VAL A 122 -12.69 4.77 -2.94
N CYS A 123 -13.73 4.02 -2.55
CA CYS A 123 -14.55 4.25 -1.38
C CYS A 123 -14.31 3.21 -0.27
N GLY A 124 -13.18 2.48 -0.30
CA GLY A 124 -12.79 1.58 0.80
C GLY A 124 -13.51 0.23 0.84
N SER A 125 -14.31 -0.09 -0.17
CA SER A 125 -14.93 -1.41 -0.32
C SER A 125 -13.94 -2.41 -0.91
N GLU A 126 -14.11 -3.69 -0.59
CA GLU A 126 -13.26 -4.79 -1.09
C GLU A 126 -14.02 -5.52 -2.20
N CYS A 127 -13.61 -5.31 -3.46
CA CYS A 127 -14.25 -6.00 -4.58
C CYS A 127 -14.07 -7.52 -4.51
N GLY A 128 -12.96 -7.99 -3.95
CA GLY A 128 -12.66 -9.43 -3.83
C GLY A 128 -13.65 -10.20 -2.95
N SER A 129 -14.42 -9.52 -2.09
CA SER A 129 -15.46 -10.14 -1.25
C SER A 129 -16.88 -9.97 -1.82
N CYS A 130 -17.03 -9.43 -3.05
CA CYS A 130 -18.32 -9.20 -3.67
C CYS A 130 -18.58 -10.26 -4.74
N GLU A 131 -19.68 -11.01 -4.61
CA GLU A 131 -20.05 -12.08 -5.56
C GLU A 131 -20.27 -11.58 -6.99
N LEU A 132 -20.67 -10.32 -7.14
CA LEU A 132 -20.88 -9.71 -8.46
C LEU A 132 -19.56 -9.34 -9.16
N TYR A 133 -18.46 -9.21 -8.41
CA TYR A 133 -17.17 -8.81 -8.97
C TYR A 133 -16.59 -9.90 -9.87
N GLY A 134 -16.20 -9.54 -11.09
CA GLY A 134 -15.71 -10.48 -12.10
C GLY A 134 -16.81 -11.25 -12.84
N GLN A 135 -18.07 -11.16 -12.38
CA GLN A 135 -19.23 -11.70 -13.08
C GLN A 135 -19.95 -10.58 -13.85
N SER A 136 -20.94 -9.96 -13.22
CA SER A 136 -21.73 -8.86 -13.80
C SER A 136 -21.15 -7.48 -13.50
N CYS A 137 -20.20 -7.37 -12.58
CA CYS A 137 -19.52 -6.13 -12.23
C CYS A 137 -18.01 -6.25 -12.50
N PRO A 138 -17.44 -5.52 -13.48
CA PRO A 138 -16.00 -5.53 -13.73
C PRO A 138 -15.20 -4.72 -12.69
N GLY A 139 -15.88 -4.12 -11.69
CA GLY A 139 -15.28 -3.25 -10.68
C GLY A 139 -15.20 -1.79 -11.11
N CYS A 140 -15.06 -0.89 -10.12
CA CYS A 140 -15.15 0.55 -10.36
C CYS A 140 -14.02 1.10 -11.25
N ASN A 141 -12.83 0.50 -11.20
CA ASN A 141 -11.71 0.93 -12.04
C ASN A 141 -11.99 0.67 -13.52
N GLU A 142 -12.52 -0.51 -13.83
CA GLU A 142 -12.71 -0.96 -15.21
C GLU A 142 -14.01 -0.40 -15.79
N ALA A 143 -15.04 -0.25 -14.95
CA ALA A 143 -16.29 0.42 -15.32
C ALA A 143 -16.20 1.96 -15.33
N ALA A 144 -15.05 2.56 -15.00
CA ALA A 144 -14.93 4.00 -14.75
C ALA A 144 -16.04 4.55 -13.81
N GLY A 145 -16.32 3.81 -12.74
CA GLY A 145 -17.34 4.11 -11.75
C GLY A 145 -18.76 3.68 -12.09
N ARG A 146 -19.05 3.20 -13.31
CA ARG A 146 -20.38 2.73 -13.74
C ARG A 146 -20.64 1.28 -13.31
N VAL A 147 -20.54 1.02 -12.01
CA VAL A 147 -20.78 -0.30 -11.40
C VAL A 147 -22.27 -0.59 -11.24
N PHE A 148 -22.65 -1.81 -10.89
CA PHE A 148 -24.04 -2.27 -10.83
C PHE A 148 -24.99 -1.38 -9.99
N HIS A 149 -24.48 -0.78 -8.92
CA HIS A 149 -25.26 0.09 -8.01
C HIS A 149 -25.13 1.59 -8.35
N ALA A 150 -24.44 1.95 -9.45
CA ALA A 150 -24.32 3.32 -9.89
C ALA A 150 -25.56 3.74 -10.71
N PRO A 151 -25.90 5.05 -10.75
CA PRO A 151 -27.01 5.52 -11.58
C PRO A 151 -26.79 5.16 -13.05
N ALA A 152 -27.86 4.82 -13.77
CA ALA A 152 -27.79 4.36 -15.16
C ALA A 152 -26.96 5.31 -16.05
N GLY A 153 -25.95 4.75 -16.72
CA GLY A 153 -25.04 5.47 -17.60
C GLY A 153 -24.07 6.45 -16.92
N LYS A 154 -24.12 6.60 -15.58
CA LYS A 154 -23.30 7.57 -14.84
C LYS A 154 -22.36 6.87 -13.85
N PRO A 155 -21.17 7.44 -13.58
CA PRO A 155 -20.32 6.92 -12.53
C PRO A 155 -20.99 7.09 -11.17
N CYS A 156 -20.71 6.16 -10.24
CA CYS A 156 -21.03 6.31 -8.83
C CYS A 156 -20.56 7.70 -8.33
N PRO A 157 -21.37 8.45 -7.56
CA PRO A 157 -21.01 9.80 -7.12
C PRO A 157 -19.69 9.88 -6.37
N ILE A 158 -19.34 8.87 -5.54
CA ILE A 158 -18.05 8.83 -4.86
C ILE A 158 -16.90 8.71 -5.88
N TYR A 159 -17.01 7.81 -6.85
CA TYR A 159 -16.00 7.64 -7.90
C TYR A 159 -15.86 8.91 -8.75
N GLY A 160 -16.99 9.48 -9.18
CA GLY A 160 -17.02 10.70 -9.96
C GLY A 160 -16.35 11.88 -9.24
N CYS A 161 -16.56 12.01 -7.92
CA CYS A 161 -15.85 13.02 -7.14
C CYS A 161 -14.35 12.69 -6.98
N CYS A 162 -14.04 11.48 -6.50
CA CYS A 162 -12.70 11.09 -6.12
C CYS A 162 -11.74 11.06 -7.32
N VAL A 163 -12.11 10.35 -8.39
CA VAL A 163 -11.22 10.05 -9.50
C VAL A 163 -11.38 11.09 -10.61
N ASN A 164 -12.62 11.37 -11.02
CA ASN A 164 -12.84 12.21 -12.21
C ASN A 164 -12.64 13.70 -11.89
N LYS A 165 -13.05 14.17 -10.71
CA LYS A 165 -12.94 15.58 -10.31
C LYS A 165 -11.69 15.91 -9.50
N LYS A 166 -11.38 15.10 -8.48
CA LYS A 166 -10.27 15.37 -7.54
C LYS A 166 -8.96 14.65 -7.92
N HIS A 167 -8.99 13.75 -8.90
CA HIS A 167 -7.82 12.99 -9.37
C HIS A 167 -7.07 12.23 -8.26
N LEU A 168 -7.80 11.81 -7.22
CA LEU A 168 -7.24 11.06 -6.09
C LEU A 168 -7.18 9.56 -6.41
N ALA A 169 -6.25 8.86 -5.75
CA ALA A 169 -6.20 7.39 -5.78
C ALA A 169 -7.45 6.81 -5.13
N THR A 170 -7.75 7.28 -3.91
CA THR A 170 -8.89 6.88 -3.10
C THR A 170 -9.40 8.09 -2.33
N CYS A 171 -10.56 7.96 -1.68
CA CYS A 171 -11.08 9.04 -0.84
C CYS A 171 -10.20 9.34 0.39
N LYS A 172 -9.19 8.52 0.72
CA LYS A 172 -8.20 8.81 1.79
C LYS A 172 -7.56 10.19 1.61
N GLY A 173 -7.26 10.58 0.37
CA GLY A 173 -6.65 11.87 0.07
C GLY A 173 -7.60 13.07 0.21
N CYS A 174 -8.87 12.86 0.56
CA CYS A 174 -9.83 13.94 0.76
C CYS A 174 -9.85 14.35 2.24
N PRO A 175 -9.58 15.63 2.58
CA PRO A 175 -9.57 16.09 3.97
C PRO A 175 -10.96 16.03 4.64
N GLN A 176 -12.01 15.95 3.83
CA GLN A 176 -13.39 15.84 4.30
C GLN A 176 -13.88 14.39 4.40
N LEU A 177 -13.02 13.36 4.32
CA LEU A 177 -13.45 11.97 4.41
C LEU A 177 -13.92 11.61 5.84
N PRO A 178 -15.12 11.02 6.03
CA PRO A 178 -16.22 10.84 5.07
C PRO A 178 -17.04 12.13 4.89
N CYS A 179 -17.37 12.47 3.64
CA CYS A 179 -18.05 13.73 3.31
C CYS A 179 -19.54 13.52 2.99
N ALA A 180 -20.28 14.61 2.72
CA ALA A 180 -21.70 14.58 2.36
C ALA A 180 -22.03 13.65 1.18
N ILE A 181 -21.09 13.41 0.24
CA ILE A 181 -21.30 12.47 -0.86
C ILE A 181 -21.47 11.03 -0.34
N TRP A 182 -20.73 10.64 0.69
CA TRP A 182 -20.86 9.30 1.29
C TRP A 182 -22.24 9.10 1.89
N GLN A 183 -22.75 10.13 2.59
CA GLN A 183 -24.11 10.14 3.13
C GLN A 183 -25.17 10.02 2.02
N ALA A 184 -24.99 10.74 0.91
CA ALA A 184 -25.93 10.75 -0.20
C ALA A 184 -25.98 9.45 -1.03
N VAL A 185 -24.95 8.59 -0.96
CA VAL A 185 -24.92 7.30 -1.69
C VAL A 185 -25.20 6.09 -0.79
N ARG A 186 -25.83 6.32 0.35
CA ARG A 186 -26.24 5.29 1.28
C ARG A 186 -27.15 4.25 0.61
N ASP A 187 -26.93 2.99 0.97
CA ASP A 187 -27.85 1.91 0.64
C ASP A 187 -29.14 2.09 1.46
N PRO A 188 -30.30 2.28 0.82
CA PRO A 188 -31.56 2.52 1.51
C PRO A 188 -32.06 1.30 2.30
N SER A 189 -31.52 0.10 2.05
CA SER A 189 -31.85 -1.11 2.82
C SER A 189 -31.19 -1.14 4.20
N LEU A 190 -30.13 -0.34 4.43
CA LEU A 190 -29.42 -0.29 5.71
C LEU A 190 -30.10 0.66 6.70
N THR A 191 -30.16 0.25 7.96
CA THR A 191 -30.47 1.13 9.08
C THR A 191 -29.39 2.21 9.25
N GLU A 192 -29.69 3.25 10.02
CA GLU A 192 -28.72 4.34 10.30
C GLU A 192 -27.44 3.80 10.94
N GLU A 193 -27.61 2.87 11.88
CA GLU A 193 -26.51 2.26 12.62
C GLU A 193 -25.62 1.41 11.71
N GLU A 194 -26.23 0.53 10.90
CA GLU A 194 -25.48 -0.31 9.95
C GLU A 194 -24.72 0.52 8.93
N PHE A 195 -25.33 1.58 8.41
CA PHE A 195 -24.68 2.50 7.48
C PHE A 195 -23.48 3.23 8.13
N ARG A 196 -23.65 3.69 9.37
CA ARG A 196 -22.57 4.32 10.14
C ARG A 196 -21.40 3.37 10.35
N GLN A 197 -21.68 2.12 10.72
CA GLN A 197 -20.67 1.08 10.90
C GLN A 197 -19.96 0.72 9.59
N ASP A 198 -20.70 0.56 8.50
CA ASP A 198 -20.11 0.32 7.17
C ASP A 198 -19.17 1.46 6.76
N THR A 199 -19.63 2.70 6.92
CA THR A 199 -18.84 3.90 6.60
C THR A 199 -17.56 3.93 7.45
N ALA A 200 -17.65 3.68 8.76
CA ALA A 200 -16.50 3.64 9.64
C ALA A 200 -15.47 2.58 9.21
N ARG A 201 -15.91 1.35 8.93
CA ARG A 201 -15.02 0.27 8.45
C ARG A 201 -14.32 0.62 7.15
N ARG A 202 -15.05 1.21 6.20
CA ARG A 202 -14.48 1.62 4.90
C ARG A 202 -13.48 2.77 5.04
N VAL A 203 -13.75 3.73 5.93
CA VAL A 203 -12.80 4.80 6.25
C VAL A 203 -11.55 4.24 6.91
N GLU A 204 -11.69 3.30 7.84
CA GLU A 204 -10.56 2.63 8.50
C GLU A 204 -9.70 1.88 7.48
N ARG A 205 -10.30 1.08 6.59
CA ARG A 205 -9.59 0.43 5.48
C ARG A 205 -8.84 1.42 4.60
N LEU A 206 -9.45 2.57 4.30
CA LEU A 206 -8.79 3.63 3.53
C LEU A 206 -7.60 4.25 4.29
N LYS A 207 -7.67 4.32 5.62
CA LYS A 207 -6.59 4.88 6.46
C LYS A 207 -5.44 3.90 6.67
N GLY A 208 -5.73 2.60 6.79
CA GLY A 208 -4.74 1.52 6.96
C GLY A 208 -3.96 1.13 5.71
N VAL A 209 -4.05 1.94 4.66
CA VAL A 209 -3.36 1.82 3.37
C VAL A 209 -2.17 2.74 3.31
#